data_AF-A0A2G6MZJ2-F1
#
_entry.id   AF-A0A2G6MZJ2-F1
#
_cell.length_a   1.000
_cell.length_b   1.000
_cell.length_c   1.000
_cell.angle_alpha   90.00
_cell.angle_beta   90.00
_cell.angle_gamma   90.00
#
_symmetry.space_group_name_H-M   'P 1'
#
loop_
_entity.id
_entity.type
_entity.pdbx_description
1 polymer ?
#
loop_
_entity_poly.entity_id
_entity_poly.type
_entity_poly.pdbx_seq_one_letter_code
_entity_poly.pdbx_strand_id
1 'polypeptide(L)'
;MRAPRQARAGFSLVEAVVAMGMLGMLMVGVASSQGDSMYRAVEVMNLTNATQLVESVVLNLEEEYRLDGFPTNQVEGRDCSDMLPKGFDKFECRFDLLMIELDADAIGSLGAEANENVQGSDMMSTFCGQDGQALAANIPAICSQLAAQGGGVGLPPGLQAFAPLCDPGLSEICGVNIGKMCQNTMMISMVVPTIIEVATASTRKLRVHISWDDDGLVANDLTIETFVTAVPDAEEEP
;
A
#
# COMPACT_ATOMS: atom_id res chain seq x y z
N MET A 1 -11.82 82.31 -10.60
CA MET A 1 -11.89 80.95 -10.02
C MET A 1 -11.18 80.98 -8.66
N ARG A 2 -11.90 80.79 -7.54
CA ARG A 2 -11.34 80.75 -6.18
C ARG A 2 -11.13 79.29 -5.78
N ALA A 3 -9.89 78.90 -5.50
CA ALA A 3 -9.57 77.57 -4.99
C ALA A 3 -10.20 77.36 -3.60
N PRO A 4 -10.81 76.20 -3.32
CA PRO A 4 -11.32 75.90 -1.99
C PRO A 4 -10.16 75.87 -0.99
N ARG A 5 -10.29 76.62 0.10
CA ARG A 5 -9.36 76.55 1.24
C ARG A 5 -9.50 75.17 1.87
N GLN A 6 -8.46 74.34 1.77
CA GLN A 6 -8.36 73.12 2.57
C GLN A 6 -8.31 73.53 4.04
N ALA A 7 -9.38 73.27 4.77
CA ALA A 7 -9.39 73.39 6.21
C ALA A 7 -8.41 72.36 6.77
N ARG A 8 -7.30 72.82 7.34
CA ARG A 8 -6.37 71.98 8.10
C ARG A 8 -7.03 71.64 9.43
N ALA A 9 -7.76 70.53 9.48
CA ALA A 9 -8.18 69.94 10.75
C ALA A 9 -6.96 69.24 11.37
N GLY A 10 -6.51 69.71 12.52
CA GLY A 10 -5.50 69.03 13.32
C GLY A 10 -6.14 67.88 14.10
N PHE A 11 -5.41 66.76 14.25
CA PHE A 11 -5.83 65.66 15.10
C PHE A 11 -5.90 66.10 16.56
N SER A 12 -6.96 65.69 17.27
CA SER A 12 -7.01 65.90 18.72
C SER A 12 -6.07 64.91 19.42
N LEU A 13 -5.49 65.33 20.54
CA LEU A 13 -4.61 64.46 21.34
C LEU A 13 -5.34 63.18 21.78
N VAL A 14 -6.63 63.28 22.06
CA VAL A 14 -7.49 62.14 22.43
C VAL A 14 -7.59 61.13 21.28
N GLU A 15 -7.76 61.59 20.05
CA GLU A 15 -7.87 60.72 18.87
C GLU A 15 -6.56 59.95 18.61
N ALA A 16 -5.42 60.61 18.78
CA ALA A 16 -4.11 59.96 18.65
C ALA A 16 -3.90 58.85 19.71
N VAL A 17 -4.29 59.10 20.96
CA VAL A 17 -4.17 58.10 22.04
C VAL A 17 -5.11 56.91 21.82
N VAL A 18 -6.36 57.17 21.39
CA VAL A 18 -7.31 56.10 21.06
C VAL A 18 -6.81 55.25 19.90
N ALA A 19 -6.27 55.88 18.84
CA ALA A 19 -5.70 55.17 17.70
C ALA A 19 -4.51 54.29 18.11
N MET A 20 -3.61 54.79 18.97
CA MET A 20 -2.50 53.99 19.50
C MET A 20 -2.98 52.83 20.37
N GLY A 21 -4.03 53.03 21.17
CA GLY A 21 -4.65 51.98 21.99
C GLY A 21 -5.25 50.85 21.14
N MET A 22 -5.99 51.20 20.08
CA MET A 22 -6.53 50.21 19.14
C MET A 22 -5.41 49.47 18.39
N LEU A 23 -4.36 50.17 17.97
CA LEU A 23 -3.21 49.56 17.31
C LEU A 23 -2.46 48.58 18.22
N GLY A 24 -2.27 48.94 19.49
CA GLY A 24 -1.68 48.04 20.49
C GLY A 24 -2.50 46.76 20.69
N MET A 25 -3.83 46.91 20.81
CA MET A 25 -4.73 45.75 20.96
C MET A 25 -4.70 44.83 19.73
N LEU A 26 -4.66 45.41 18.52
CA LEU A 26 -4.55 44.64 17.28
C LEU A 26 -3.21 43.89 17.19
N MET A 27 -2.10 44.51 17.57
CA MET A 27 -0.80 43.84 17.58
C MET A 27 -0.77 42.65 18.56
N VAL A 28 -1.38 42.79 19.73
CA VAL A 28 -1.51 41.67 20.70
C VAL A 28 -2.34 40.53 20.12
N GLY A 29 -3.48 40.84 19.48
CA GLY A 29 -4.33 39.83 18.84
C GLY A 29 -3.65 39.10 17.67
N VAL A 30 -2.79 39.79 16.92
CA VAL A 30 -2.00 39.17 15.84
C VAL A 30 -0.83 38.34 16.38
N ALA A 31 -0.18 38.80 17.46
CA ALA A 31 0.91 38.06 18.08
C ALA A 31 0.42 36.74 18.70
N SER A 32 -0.76 36.73 19.33
CA SER A 32 -1.32 35.51 19.92
C SER A 32 -1.72 34.47 18.86
N SER A 33 -2.22 34.90 17.69
CA SER A 33 -2.59 33.95 16.61
C SER A 33 -1.39 33.32 15.92
N GLN A 34 -0.26 34.04 15.84
CA GLN A 34 0.99 33.51 15.27
C GLN A 34 1.66 32.48 16.19
N GLY A 35 1.54 32.64 17.50
CA GLY A 35 2.10 31.71 18.48
C GLY A 35 1.57 30.28 18.32
N ASP A 36 0.24 30.11 18.24
CA ASP A 36 -0.38 28.78 18.06
C ASP A 36 0.04 28.13 16.72
N SER A 37 0.16 28.94 15.66
CA SER A 37 0.58 28.43 14.34
C SER A 37 2.02 27.91 14.34
N MET A 38 2.92 28.51 15.13
CA MET A 38 4.31 28.05 15.24
C MET A 38 4.40 26.70 15.97
N TYR A 39 3.67 26.52 17.07
CA TYR A 39 3.66 25.23 17.78
C TYR A 39 3.16 24.09 16.90
N ARG A 40 2.05 24.30 16.19
CA ARG A 40 1.52 23.31 15.24
C ARG A 40 2.46 23.05 14.08
N ALA A 41 3.19 24.07 13.61
CA ALA A 41 4.17 23.89 12.55
C ALA A 41 5.31 22.96 12.99
N VAL A 42 5.80 23.09 14.23
CA VAL A 42 6.83 22.20 14.78
C VAL A 42 6.30 20.77 14.94
N GLU A 43 5.08 20.61 15.43
CA GLU A 43 4.42 19.30 15.56
C GLU A 43 4.30 18.60 14.20
N VAL A 44 3.81 19.30 13.18
CA VAL A 44 3.69 18.76 11.81
C VAL A 44 5.05 18.44 11.21
N MET A 45 6.08 19.27 11.46
CA MET A 45 7.45 18.96 11.03
C MET A 45 7.99 17.69 11.71
N ASN A 46 7.75 17.52 13.02
CA ASN A 46 8.19 16.34 13.76
C ASN A 46 7.48 15.08 13.27
N LEU A 47 6.16 15.15 13.04
CA LEU A 47 5.40 14.04 12.47
C LEU A 47 5.89 13.70 11.06
N THR A 48 6.14 14.69 10.21
CA THR A 48 6.66 14.48 8.85
C THR A 48 8.03 13.80 8.89
N ASN A 49 8.92 14.25 9.78
CA ASN A 49 10.22 13.63 9.98
C ASN A 49 10.07 12.20 10.50
N ALA A 50 9.19 11.95 11.47
CA ALA A 50 8.92 10.62 12.00
C ALA A 50 8.45 9.67 10.88
N THR A 51 7.51 10.09 10.03
CA THR A 51 7.05 9.29 8.89
C THR A 51 8.19 8.95 7.93
N GLN A 52 9.03 9.93 7.56
CA GLN A 52 10.18 9.70 6.68
C GLN A 52 11.20 8.74 7.30
N LEU A 53 11.42 8.83 8.62
CA LEU A 53 12.29 7.90 9.35
C LEU A 53 11.72 6.49 9.37
N VAL A 54 10.42 6.33 9.62
CA VAL A 54 9.78 5.01 9.59
C VAL A 54 9.95 4.39 8.21
N GLU A 55 9.67 5.13 7.13
CA GLU A 55 9.84 4.63 5.76
C GLU A 55 11.28 4.18 5.49
N SER A 56 12.27 4.97 5.93
CA SER A 56 13.68 4.60 5.79
C SER A 56 14.04 3.35 6.60
N VAL A 57 13.55 3.22 7.83
CA VAL A 57 13.80 2.06 8.70
C VAL A 57 13.15 0.80 8.11
N VAL A 58 11.92 0.91 7.61
CA VAL A 58 11.22 -0.19 6.93
C VAL A 58 12.02 -0.67 5.73
N LEU A 59 12.52 0.23 4.88
CA LEU A 59 13.33 -0.14 3.71
C LEU A 59 14.65 -0.83 4.10
N ASN A 60 15.31 -0.36 5.16
CA ASN A 60 16.54 -0.99 5.66
C ASN A 60 16.27 -2.38 6.24
N LEU A 61 15.19 -2.53 7.02
CA LEU A 61 14.77 -3.83 7.56
C LEU A 61 14.36 -4.80 6.45
N GLU A 62 13.65 -4.32 5.43
CA GLU A 62 13.32 -5.11 4.25
C GLU A 62 14.57 -5.60 3.53
N GLU A 63 15.59 -4.75 3.37
CA GLU A 63 16.85 -5.16 2.76
C GLU A 63 17.62 -6.16 3.63
N GLU A 64 17.73 -5.91 4.95
CA GLU A 64 18.39 -6.82 5.90
C GLU A 64 17.75 -8.21 5.87
N TYR A 65 16.42 -8.30 6.04
CA TYR A 65 15.73 -9.60 6.04
C TYR A 65 15.59 -10.24 4.66
N ARG A 66 15.71 -9.46 3.58
CA ARG A 66 15.81 -10.02 2.23
C ARG A 66 17.16 -10.72 2.01
N LEU A 67 18.23 -10.22 2.63
CA LEU A 67 19.58 -10.79 2.48
C LEU A 67 19.86 -11.91 3.50
N ASP A 68 19.48 -11.70 4.77
CA ASP A 68 19.80 -12.61 5.87
C ASP A 68 18.68 -13.63 6.14
N GLY A 69 17.50 -13.42 5.55
CA GLY A 69 16.30 -14.21 5.81
C GLY A 69 15.63 -13.86 7.14
N PHE A 70 14.41 -14.37 7.35
CA PHE A 70 13.70 -14.14 8.60
C PHE A 70 14.17 -15.05 9.73
N PRO A 71 14.24 -14.56 10.99
CA PRO A 71 14.46 -15.43 12.13
C PRO A 71 13.30 -16.42 12.31
N THR A 72 13.59 -17.58 12.88
CA THR A 72 12.59 -18.62 13.21
C THR A 72 11.68 -18.24 14.37
N ASN A 73 11.94 -17.12 15.04
CA ASN A 73 11.27 -16.68 16.26
C ASN A 73 10.58 -15.35 16.01
N GLN A 74 9.52 -15.06 16.76
CA GLN A 74 8.96 -13.71 16.80
C GLN A 74 9.95 -12.78 17.52
N VAL A 75 10.13 -11.58 17.00
CA VAL A 75 11.03 -10.58 17.59
C VAL A 75 10.15 -9.41 18.01
N GLU A 76 10.16 -9.06 19.28
CA GLU A 76 9.34 -7.95 19.81
C GLU A 76 10.26 -6.94 20.50
N GLY A 77 9.99 -5.65 20.28
CA GLY A 77 10.63 -4.53 20.94
C GLY A 77 12.12 -4.40 20.63
N ARG A 78 12.58 -4.87 19.47
CA ARG A 78 13.99 -4.72 19.09
C ARG A 78 14.28 -3.25 18.81
N ASP A 79 15.37 -2.76 19.38
CA ASP A 79 15.87 -1.41 19.14
C ASP A 79 16.33 -1.28 17.68
N CYS A 80 15.91 -0.19 17.03
CA CYS A 80 16.35 0.21 15.68
C CYS A 80 16.99 1.62 15.66
N SER A 81 17.40 2.14 16.82
CA SER A 81 18.08 3.44 16.91
C SER A 81 19.41 3.50 16.15
N ASP A 82 20.05 2.36 15.86
CA ASP A 82 21.26 2.28 15.02
C ASP A 82 20.99 2.47 13.53
N MET A 83 19.75 2.25 13.08
CA MET A 83 19.31 2.47 11.70
C MET A 83 18.91 3.93 11.42
N LEU A 84 18.73 4.73 12.46
CA LEU A 84 18.38 6.15 12.32
C LEU A 84 19.59 6.96 11.82
N PRO A 85 19.40 7.89 10.87
CA PRO A 85 20.46 8.80 10.47
C PRO A 85 20.97 9.64 11.66
N LYS A 86 22.24 10.03 11.63
CA LYS A 86 22.83 10.87 12.68
C LYS A 86 22.09 12.20 12.79
N GLY A 87 21.81 12.63 14.02
CA GLY A 87 21.09 13.88 14.31
C GLY A 87 19.59 13.73 14.56
N PHE A 88 19.08 12.49 14.55
CA PHE A 88 17.71 12.15 14.90
C PHE A 88 17.60 11.51 16.31
N ASP A 89 18.55 11.83 17.20
CA ASP A 89 18.67 11.25 18.55
C ASP A 89 17.46 11.50 19.46
N LYS A 90 16.55 12.40 19.06
CA LYS A 90 15.29 12.67 19.75
C LYS A 90 14.19 11.64 19.50
N PHE A 91 14.37 10.79 18.49
CA PHE A 91 13.42 9.74 18.12
C PHE A 91 13.91 8.40 18.67
N GLU A 92 13.05 7.71 19.39
CA GLU A 92 13.27 6.33 19.81
C GLU A 92 12.60 5.40 18.80
N CYS A 93 13.34 4.42 18.30
CA CYS A 93 12.86 3.47 17.29
C CYS A 93 12.82 2.08 17.89
N ARG A 94 11.66 1.40 17.79
CA ARG A 94 11.53 -0.02 18.08
C ARG A 94 10.75 -0.71 17.00
N PHE A 95 11.01 -1.99 16.78
CA PHE A 95 10.20 -2.78 15.86
C PHE A 95 9.86 -4.15 16.40
N ASP A 96 8.72 -4.65 15.94
CA ASP A 96 8.23 -6.00 16.14
C ASP A 96 8.15 -6.70 14.79
N LEU A 97 8.68 -7.92 14.73
CA LEU A 97 8.54 -8.84 13.62
C LEU A 97 7.69 -10.03 14.08
N LEU A 98 6.42 -10.01 13.68
CA LEU A 98 5.43 -11.00 14.08
C LEU A 98 5.22 -12.01 12.95
N MET A 99 5.08 -13.27 13.32
CA MET A 99 4.65 -14.31 12.38
C MET A 99 3.17 -14.13 12.07
N ILE A 100 2.79 -14.38 10.82
CA ILE A 100 1.38 -14.46 10.46
C ILE A 100 0.89 -15.83 10.91
N GLU A 101 0.24 -15.87 12.06
CA GLU A 101 -0.49 -17.06 12.50
C GLU A 101 -1.77 -17.15 11.69
N LEU A 102 -1.74 -17.92 10.61
CA LEU A 102 -2.97 -18.37 9.97
C LEU A 102 -3.45 -19.64 10.67
N ASP A 103 -4.67 -19.58 11.20
CA ASP A 103 -5.36 -20.78 11.64
C ASP A 103 -5.57 -21.72 10.45
N ALA A 104 -5.55 -23.03 10.69
CA ALA A 104 -5.82 -24.03 9.66
C ALA A 104 -7.20 -23.81 9.02
N ASP A 105 -8.16 -23.35 9.83
CA ASP A 105 -9.50 -22.96 9.37
C ASP A 105 -9.45 -21.75 8.42
N ALA A 106 -8.55 -20.78 8.67
CA ALA A 106 -8.37 -19.60 7.81
C ALA A 106 -7.69 -19.96 6.47
N ILE A 107 -6.72 -20.88 6.48
CA ILE A 107 -6.12 -21.39 5.23
C ILE A 107 -7.17 -22.14 4.42
N GLY A 108 -7.99 -22.97 5.08
CA GLY A 108 -9.10 -23.68 4.45
C GLY A 108 -10.13 -22.73 3.83
N SER A 109 -10.51 -21.66 4.54
CA SER A 109 -11.47 -20.68 4.03
C SER A 109 -10.89 -19.86 2.87
N LEU A 110 -9.63 -19.40 2.97
CA LEU A 110 -8.97 -18.66 1.89
C LEU A 110 -8.76 -19.53 0.65
N GLY A 111 -8.41 -20.80 0.83
CA GLY A 111 -8.33 -21.76 -0.26
C GLY A 111 -9.68 -22.02 -0.91
N ALA A 112 -10.74 -22.16 -0.12
CA ALA A 112 -12.10 -22.34 -0.63
C ALA A 112 -12.59 -21.10 -1.39
N GLU A 113 -12.37 -19.90 -0.86
CA GLU A 113 -12.73 -18.63 -1.50
C GLU A 113 -11.92 -18.39 -2.78
N ALA A 114 -10.61 -18.64 -2.76
CA ALA A 114 -9.78 -18.57 -3.96
C ALA A 114 -10.26 -19.55 -5.03
N ASN A 115 -10.61 -20.78 -4.64
CA ASN A 115 -11.14 -21.78 -5.54
C ASN A 115 -12.53 -21.39 -6.07
N GLU A 116 -13.41 -20.82 -5.24
CA GLU A 116 -14.71 -20.29 -5.65
C GLU A 116 -14.56 -19.13 -6.62
N ASN A 117 -13.64 -18.20 -6.37
CA ASN A 117 -13.34 -17.08 -7.26
C ASN A 117 -12.75 -17.55 -8.60
N VAL A 118 -11.89 -18.56 -8.58
CA VAL A 118 -11.35 -19.16 -9.81
C VAL A 118 -12.44 -19.89 -10.59
N GLN A 119 -13.24 -20.74 -9.94
CA GLN A 119 -14.32 -21.50 -10.58
C GLN A 119 -15.48 -20.62 -11.02
N GLY A 120 -15.79 -19.58 -10.26
CA GLY A 120 -16.82 -18.58 -10.52
C GLY A 120 -16.39 -17.49 -11.49
N SER A 121 -15.10 -17.41 -11.85
CA SER A 121 -14.66 -16.45 -12.86
C SER A 121 -15.31 -16.75 -14.20
N ASP A 122 -15.85 -15.72 -14.86
CA ASP A 122 -16.43 -15.80 -16.20
C ASP A 122 -15.44 -16.42 -17.21
N MET A 123 -14.15 -16.21 -16.99
CA MET A 123 -13.09 -16.78 -17.80
C MET A 123 -13.03 -18.30 -17.66
N MET A 124 -13.00 -18.81 -16.43
CA MET A 124 -12.90 -20.26 -16.19
C MET A 124 -14.18 -20.98 -16.58
N SER A 125 -15.34 -20.41 -16.27
CA SER A 125 -16.63 -20.98 -16.64
C SER A 125 -16.82 -21.02 -18.16
N THR A 126 -16.34 -20.01 -18.89
CA THR A 126 -16.47 -19.96 -20.36
C THR A 126 -15.47 -20.87 -21.08
N PHE A 127 -14.21 -20.93 -20.64
CA PHE A 127 -13.19 -21.74 -21.33
C PHE A 127 -13.17 -23.21 -20.91
N CYS A 128 -13.46 -23.49 -19.64
CA CYS A 128 -13.24 -24.81 -19.07
C CYS A 128 -14.54 -25.52 -18.65
N GLY A 129 -15.66 -24.79 -18.58
CA GLY A 129 -16.97 -25.32 -18.18
C GLY A 129 -17.03 -25.72 -16.71
N GLN A 130 -18.25 -25.88 -16.17
CA GLN A 130 -18.46 -26.21 -14.75
C GLN A 130 -17.87 -27.57 -14.33
N ASP A 131 -17.71 -28.52 -15.25
CA ASP A 131 -17.26 -29.89 -14.94
C ASP A 131 -15.80 -30.18 -15.33
N GLY A 132 -15.10 -29.24 -15.98
CA GLY A 132 -13.68 -29.28 -16.35
C GLY A 132 -13.17 -30.48 -17.19
N GLN A 133 -13.97 -31.52 -17.39
CA GLN A 133 -13.66 -32.70 -18.21
C GLN A 133 -14.43 -32.70 -19.55
N ALA A 134 -15.53 -31.96 -19.64
CA ALA A 134 -16.45 -32.07 -20.78
C ALA A 134 -16.10 -31.18 -21.99
N LEU A 135 -15.15 -30.24 -21.88
CA LEU A 135 -15.05 -29.14 -22.86
C LEU A 135 -13.69 -28.87 -23.53
N ALA A 136 -12.63 -29.63 -23.25
CA ALA A 136 -11.47 -29.61 -24.17
C ALA A 136 -11.88 -29.93 -25.62
N ALA A 137 -12.99 -30.66 -25.80
CA ALA A 137 -13.61 -30.96 -27.09
C ALA A 137 -14.39 -29.78 -27.72
N ASN A 138 -14.80 -28.77 -26.94
CA ASN A 138 -15.60 -27.63 -27.42
C ASN A 138 -14.78 -26.35 -27.59
N ILE A 139 -13.51 -26.32 -27.19
CA ILE A 139 -12.59 -25.21 -27.51
C ILE A 139 -12.58 -24.93 -29.03
N PRO A 140 -12.52 -25.94 -29.93
CA PRO A 140 -12.64 -25.69 -31.37
C PRO A 140 -13.99 -25.06 -31.78
N ALA A 141 -15.08 -25.41 -31.09
CA ALA A 141 -16.41 -24.86 -31.35
C ALA A 141 -16.53 -23.40 -30.88
N ILE A 142 -15.98 -23.07 -29.71
CA ILE A 142 -15.92 -21.70 -29.18
C ILE A 142 -15.01 -20.84 -30.06
N CYS A 143 -13.81 -21.33 -30.38
CA CYS A 143 -12.88 -20.61 -31.26
C CYS A 143 -13.43 -20.42 -32.67
N SER A 144 -14.18 -21.39 -33.22
CA SER A 144 -14.85 -21.22 -34.52
C SER A 144 -16.02 -20.24 -34.49
N GLN A 145 -16.79 -20.17 -33.39
CA GLN A 145 -17.79 -19.11 -33.20
C GLN A 145 -17.13 -17.72 -33.07
N LEU A 146 -16.00 -17.64 -32.36
CA LEU A 146 -15.24 -16.42 -32.16
C LEU A 146 -14.67 -15.87 -33.49
N ALA A 147 -14.15 -16.77 -34.32
CA ALA A 147 -13.65 -16.46 -35.66
C ALA A 147 -14.80 -16.10 -36.62
N ALA A 148 -15.94 -16.79 -36.54
CA ALA A 148 -17.09 -16.54 -37.41
C ALA A 148 -17.80 -15.20 -37.11
N GLN A 149 -17.73 -14.72 -35.87
CA GLN A 149 -18.34 -13.43 -35.47
C GLN A 149 -17.40 -12.22 -35.57
N GLY A 150 -16.18 -12.40 -36.11
CA GLY A 150 -15.32 -11.29 -36.51
C GLY A 150 -14.99 -10.28 -35.41
N GLY A 151 -14.82 -10.74 -34.16
CA GLY A 151 -14.46 -9.85 -33.04
C GLY A 151 -15.18 -10.08 -31.72
N GLY A 152 -15.77 -11.27 -31.49
CA GLY A 152 -16.33 -11.61 -30.18
C GLY A 152 -17.58 -10.82 -29.76
N VAL A 153 -18.39 -10.40 -30.74
CA VAL A 153 -19.66 -9.71 -30.51
C VAL A 153 -20.65 -10.64 -29.81
N GLY A 154 -20.76 -10.53 -28.48
CA GLY A 154 -21.63 -11.35 -27.64
C GLY A 154 -20.92 -12.04 -26.47
N LEU A 155 -19.58 -11.97 -26.42
CA LEU A 155 -18.82 -12.45 -25.27
C LEU A 155 -18.49 -11.30 -24.31
N PRO A 156 -18.36 -11.60 -23.00
CA PRO A 156 -17.82 -10.70 -22.00
C PRO A 156 -16.56 -9.97 -22.52
N PRO A 157 -16.43 -8.63 -22.30
CA PRO A 157 -15.31 -7.84 -22.82
C PRO A 157 -13.92 -8.41 -22.49
N GLY A 158 -13.78 -9.06 -21.32
CA GLY A 158 -12.53 -9.70 -20.91
C GLY A 158 -12.09 -10.87 -21.80
N LEU A 159 -13.03 -11.53 -22.50
CA LEU A 159 -12.74 -12.68 -23.37
C LEU A 159 -12.34 -12.29 -24.79
N GLN A 160 -12.70 -11.08 -25.24
CA GLN A 160 -12.33 -10.59 -26.57
C GLN A 160 -10.81 -10.45 -26.73
N ALA A 161 -10.09 -10.18 -25.63
CA ALA A 161 -8.62 -10.12 -25.61
C ALA A 161 -7.95 -11.47 -25.92
N PHE A 162 -8.67 -12.59 -25.74
CA PHE A 162 -8.15 -13.95 -26.00
C PHE A 162 -8.51 -14.47 -27.39
N ALA A 163 -9.26 -13.71 -28.19
CA ALA A 163 -9.59 -14.10 -29.57
C ALA A 163 -8.39 -14.43 -30.47
N PRO A 164 -7.24 -13.73 -30.37
CA PRO A 164 -6.05 -14.08 -31.14
C PRO A 164 -5.45 -15.45 -30.77
N LEU A 165 -5.67 -15.94 -29.55
CA LEU A 165 -5.14 -17.24 -29.09
C LEU A 165 -5.94 -18.42 -29.66
N CYS A 166 -7.11 -18.17 -30.24
CA CYS A 166 -7.92 -19.16 -30.95
C CYS A 166 -7.48 -19.36 -32.41
N ASP A 167 -6.61 -18.49 -32.95
CA ASP A 167 -6.03 -18.70 -34.28
C ASP A 167 -4.93 -19.77 -34.17
N PRO A 168 -5.06 -20.91 -34.87
CA PRO A 168 -4.07 -21.99 -34.80
C PRO A 168 -2.64 -21.51 -35.09
N GLY A 169 -2.46 -20.52 -35.98
CA GLY A 169 -1.13 -19.97 -36.28
C GLY A 169 -0.51 -19.17 -35.12
N LEU A 170 -1.31 -18.44 -34.35
CA LEU A 170 -0.85 -17.68 -33.18
C LEU A 170 -0.70 -18.57 -31.95
N SER A 171 -1.52 -19.62 -31.81
CA SER A 171 -1.42 -20.57 -30.72
C SER A 171 -0.08 -21.34 -30.72
N GLU A 172 0.43 -21.69 -31.91
CA GLU A 172 1.75 -22.31 -32.06
C GLU A 172 2.90 -21.33 -31.78
N ILE A 173 2.74 -20.05 -32.15
CA ILE A 173 3.76 -19.01 -31.91
C ILE A 173 3.84 -18.66 -30.42
N CYS A 174 2.71 -18.60 -29.72
CA CYS A 174 2.67 -18.26 -28.29
C CYS A 174 2.90 -19.48 -27.37
N GLY A 175 2.87 -20.71 -27.90
CA GLY A 175 3.05 -21.94 -27.12
C GLY A 175 1.95 -22.22 -26.08
N VAL A 176 0.84 -21.46 -26.11
CA VAL A 176 -0.24 -21.57 -25.13
C VAL A 176 -1.29 -22.55 -25.64
N ASN A 177 -1.37 -23.73 -25.02
CA ASN A 177 -2.44 -24.68 -25.28
C ASN A 177 -3.57 -24.49 -24.25
N ILE A 178 -4.65 -23.81 -24.67
CA ILE A 178 -5.81 -23.50 -23.80
C ILE A 178 -6.43 -24.78 -23.21
N GLY A 179 -6.44 -25.89 -23.95
CA GLY A 179 -6.92 -27.18 -23.45
C GLY A 179 -6.06 -27.71 -22.30
N LYS A 180 -4.73 -27.57 -22.40
CA LYS A 180 -3.82 -27.89 -21.28
C LYS A 180 -3.93 -26.89 -20.14
N MET A 181 -4.21 -25.61 -20.43
CA MET A 181 -4.45 -24.60 -19.41
C MET A 181 -5.65 -24.98 -18.54
N CYS A 182 -6.79 -25.36 -19.14
CA CYS A 182 -7.97 -25.83 -18.39
C CYS A 182 -7.69 -27.07 -17.54
N GLN A 183 -6.92 -28.04 -18.06
CA GLN A 183 -6.52 -29.22 -17.28
C GLN A 183 -5.57 -28.84 -16.13
N ASN A 184 -4.66 -27.89 -16.35
CA ASN A 184 -3.70 -27.44 -15.35
C ASN A 184 -4.35 -26.55 -14.28
N THR A 185 -5.44 -25.83 -14.57
CA THR A 185 -6.13 -25.01 -13.56
C THR A 185 -6.62 -25.83 -12.37
N MET A 186 -7.10 -27.07 -12.59
CA MET A 186 -7.44 -27.98 -11.49
C MET A 186 -6.22 -28.41 -10.66
N MET A 187 -5.04 -28.51 -11.28
CA MET A 187 -3.82 -28.77 -10.52
C MET A 187 -3.39 -27.54 -9.73
N ILE A 188 -3.56 -26.33 -10.28
CA ILE A 188 -3.23 -25.08 -9.58
C ILE A 188 -4.07 -24.97 -8.29
N SER A 189 -5.36 -25.29 -8.32
CA SER A 189 -6.20 -25.22 -7.11
C SER A 189 -5.75 -26.18 -6.00
N MET A 190 -5.11 -27.31 -6.34
CA MET A 190 -4.50 -28.22 -5.34
C MET A 190 -3.23 -27.63 -4.72
N VAL A 191 -2.53 -26.74 -5.43
CA VAL A 191 -1.27 -26.12 -4.97
C VAL A 191 -1.53 -24.82 -4.20
N VAL A 192 -2.74 -24.25 -4.28
CA VAL A 192 -3.12 -23.02 -3.55
C VAL A 192 -2.84 -23.11 -2.05
N PRO A 193 -3.25 -24.17 -1.31
CA PRO A 193 -2.95 -24.26 0.12
C PRO A 193 -1.44 -24.25 0.40
N THR A 194 -0.65 -24.97 -0.41
CA THR A 194 0.81 -24.97 -0.30
C THR A 194 1.41 -23.61 -0.61
N ILE A 195 0.89 -22.87 -1.60
CA ILE A 195 1.33 -21.50 -1.89
C ILE A 195 1.01 -20.59 -0.72
N ILE A 196 -0.17 -20.73 -0.10
CA ILE A 196 -0.54 -19.95 1.09
C ILE A 196 0.40 -20.27 2.24
N GLU A 197 0.71 -21.54 2.50
CA GLU A 197 1.65 -21.97 3.54
C GLU A 197 3.06 -21.43 3.28
N VAL A 198 3.56 -21.50 2.04
CA VAL A 198 4.88 -20.97 1.68
C VAL A 198 4.87 -19.43 1.76
N ALA A 199 3.81 -18.78 1.29
CA ALA A 199 3.66 -17.34 1.36
C ALA A 199 3.62 -16.86 2.82
N THR A 200 2.92 -17.55 3.71
CA THR A 200 2.86 -17.16 5.13
C THR A 200 4.13 -17.51 5.88
N ALA A 201 4.80 -18.62 5.52
CA ALA A 201 6.12 -18.93 6.02
C ALA A 201 7.16 -17.88 5.60
N SER A 202 7.03 -17.32 4.39
CA SER A 202 7.92 -16.28 3.83
C SER A 202 7.46 -14.84 4.06
N THR A 203 6.30 -14.61 4.69
CA THR A 203 5.81 -13.26 5.01
C THR A 203 5.83 -13.05 6.52
N ARG A 204 6.24 -11.85 6.95
CA ARG A 204 6.14 -11.41 8.34
C ARG A 204 5.40 -10.09 8.42
N LYS A 205 4.67 -9.89 9.51
CA LYS A 205 4.09 -8.60 9.86
C LYS A 205 5.17 -7.79 10.58
N LEU A 206 5.62 -6.72 9.95
CA LEU A 206 6.55 -5.77 10.53
C LEU A 206 5.77 -4.60 11.12
N ARG A 207 5.99 -4.32 12.41
CA ARG A 207 5.45 -3.15 13.08
C ARG A 207 6.62 -2.29 13.53
N VAL A 208 6.67 -1.05 13.08
CA VAL A 208 7.69 -0.08 13.48
C VAL A 208 7.03 0.98 14.36
N HIS A 209 7.61 1.19 15.53
CA HIS A 209 7.23 2.17 16.52
C HIS A 209 8.29 3.26 16.56
N ILE A 210 7.89 4.50 16.28
CA ILE A 210 8.73 5.67 16.51
C ILE A 210 8.04 6.57 17.52
N SER A 211 8.72 6.84 18.62
CA SER A 211 8.27 7.80 19.63
C SER A 211 9.23 8.98 19.74
N TRP A 212 8.69 10.15 20.09
CA TRP A 212 9.48 11.34 20.39
C TRP A 212 8.80 12.17 21.49
N ASP A 213 9.62 12.85 22.28
CA ASP A 213 9.16 13.78 23.32
C ASP A 213 9.34 15.23 22.83
N ASP A 214 8.33 16.04 23.04
CA ASP A 214 8.36 17.49 22.80
C ASP A 214 8.52 18.20 24.16
N ASP A 215 9.75 18.19 24.68
CA ASP A 215 10.23 18.95 25.86
C ASP A 215 9.24 19.00 27.05
N GLY A 216 8.70 17.83 27.45
CA GLY A 216 7.84 17.71 28.63
C GLY A 216 6.34 17.73 28.35
N LEU A 217 5.95 17.60 27.08
CA LEU A 217 4.59 17.21 26.69
C LEU A 217 4.43 15.68 26.74
N VAL A 218 3.22 15.20 26.44
CA VAL A 218 2.97 13.76 26.33
C VAL A 218 3.78 13.22 25.15
N ALA A 219 4.53 12.15 25.37
CA ALA A 219 5.29 11.49 24.31
C ALA A 219 4.35 11.13 23.14
N ASN A 220 4.74 11.53 21.94
CA ASN A 220 4.05 11.16 20.72
C ASN A 220 4.53 9.77 20.28
N ASP A 221 3.62 8.96 19.77
CA ASP A 221 3.90 7.64 19.22
C ASP A 221 3.30 7.54 17.81
N LEU A 222 4.13 7.14 16.86
CA LEU A 222 3.73 6.75 15.52
C LEU A 222 4.06 5.27 15.33
N THR A 223 3.01 4.48 15.13
CA THR A 223 3.12 3.06 14.81
C THR A 223 2.68 2.81 13.37
N ILE A 224 3.55 2.22 12.55
CA ILE A 224 3.23 1.78 11.18
C ILE A 224 3.29 0.26 11.12
N GLU A 225 2.28 -0.34 10.51
CA GLU A 225 2.22 -1.77 10.24
C GLU A 225 2.38 -2.01 8.74
N THR A 226 3.29 -2.91 8.38
CA THR A 226 3.52 -3.36 7.00
C THR A 226 3.78 -4.86 6.96
N PHE A 227 3.79 -5.44 5.76
CA PHE A 227 4.10 -6.85 5.52
C PHE A 227 5.35 -6.92 4.69
N VAL A 228 6.32 -7.70 5.17
CA VAL A 228 7.62 -7.89 4.52
C VAL A 228 7.73 -9.34 4.08
N THR A 229 8.25 -9.55 2.87
CA THR A 229 8.45 -10.89 2.29
C THR A 229 9.93 -11.17 2.11
N ALA A 230 10.38 -12.35 2.53
CA ALA A 230 11.71 -12.84 2.23
C ALA A 230 11.64 -13.56 0.89
N VAL A 231 12.58 -13.25 -0.02
CA VAL A 231 12.76 -14.05 -1.21
C VAL A 231 13.36 -15.38 -0.74
N PRO A 232 12.73 -16.53 -1.00
CA PRO A 232 13.35 -17.81 -0.68
C PRO A 232 14.71 -17.85 -1.38
N ASP A 233 15.76 -18.28 -0.66
CA ASP A 233 17.12 -18.38 -1.19
C ASP A 233 17.04 -18.86 -2.63
N ALA A 234 17.38 -17.98 -3.57
CA ALA A 234 17.39 -18.34 -4.98
C ALA A 234 18.29 -19.57 -5.07
N GLU A 235 17.72 -20.71 -5.48
CA GLU A 235 18.44 -21.97 -5.61
C GLU A 235 19.83 -21.67 -6.15
N GLU A 236 20.87 -21.87 -5.33
CA GLU A 236 22.24 -21.61 -5.75
C GLU A 236 22.44 -22.37 -7.06
N GLU A 237 22.50 -21.66 -8.20
CA GLU A 237 22.67 -22.29 -9.50
C GLU A 237 23.98 -23.10 -9.43
N PRO A 238 23.93 -24.44 -9.58
CA PRO A 238 25.12 -25.28 -9.48
C PRO A 238 26.09 -25.11 -10.65
#